data_AF-A0AAN9HH61-F1
#
_entry.id   AF-A0AAN9HH61-F1
#
_cell.length_a   1.000
_cell.length_b   1.000
_cell.length_c   1.000
_cell.angle_alpha   90.00
_cell.angle_beta   90.00
_cell.angle_gamma   90.00
#
_symmetry.space_group_name_H-M   'P 1'
#
loop_
_entity.id
_entity.type
_entity.pdbx_description
1 polymer ?
#
loop_
_entity_poly.entity_id
_entity_poly.type
_entity_poly.pdbx_seq_one_letter_code
_entity_poly.pdbx_strand_id
1 'polypeptide(L)'
;MQDWSKDYMFGYQFLNGCNPVMIKKCTEIPDKFPVTHEMVKGFLKRGVTLQEELKAGNIYIVDYEILEAVPTSSDLVFLTAPLCLLYKNRLDQIVPIAIQLSQTPGEKSPIFLPSDNEYDWMLAKMWVKSADFIVHQLVTHLLKTHLISEVFEVAMYRQLSKVHPVYKLLKPHVRFTIAINAAAREKLISENGIIIKISSLSANGMSEVIKKAMETLTYESLCFPETIEDRGMKDVPKYYYRDDGMMIWEAIHSFVSDVVEIYYESDETVKRDVEIQRFVKDVSFGMNNSDMFPESLKTREELVKYLTVVIFNTSAQHAAVNFGQFDWYGWIPNSPTTMRKPPPEQKGTVDMDYIMEGLPDLGRSSMALGTAWALSQFQKNELYLGMYPEMCFTEQPVKEAIKTFRKNLEEVTNTIKSRNKGLAIEYGYLSPDKIPNSVAI
;
A
#
# COMPACT_ATOMS: atom_id res chain seq x y z
N MET A 1 2.51 18.09 -7.48
CA MET A 1 1.84 19.21 -6.78
C MET A 1 1.11 20.17 -7.71
N GLN A 2 1.70 20.69 -8.80
CA GLN A 2 1.04 21.66 -9.70
C GLN A 2 -0.27 21.15 -10.34
N ASP A 3 -0.35 19.85 -10.65
CA ASP A 3 -1.49 19.23 -11.32
C ASP A 3 -2.50 18.54 -10.38
N TRP A 4 -2.46 18.79 -9.07
CA TRP A 4 -3.27 18.06 -8.08
C TRP A 4 -4.78 18.07 -8.38
N SER A 5 -5.29 19.15 -8.96
CA SER A 5 -6.71 19.30 -9.31
C SER A 5 -7.10 18.60 -10.62
N LYS A 6 -6.12 18.15 -11.43
CA LYS A 6 -6.36 17.48 -12.71
C LYS A 6 -6.76 16.02 -12.50
N ASP A 7 -7.80 15.58 -13.21
CA ASP A 7 -8.34 14.22 -13.11
C ASP A 7 -7.33 13.12 -13.46
N TYR A 8 -6.44 13.39 -14.43
CA TYR A 8 -5.38 12.42 -14.77
C TYR A 8 -4.37 12.26 -13.63
N MET A 9 -4.09 13.31 -12.85
CA MET A 9 -3.17 13.25 -11.71
C MET A 9 -3.82 12.53 -10.52
N PHE A 10 -5.12 12.74 -10.32
CA PHE A 10 -5.90 12.01 -9.33
C PHE A 10 -5.87 10.50 -9.63
N GLY A 11 -6.16 10.10 -10.87
CA GLY A 11 -6.14 8.69 -11.27
C GLY A 11 -4.72 8.08 -11.30
N TYR A 12 -3.71 8.86 -11.70
CA TYR A 12 -2.30 8.45 -11.70
C TYR A 12 -1.83 7.96 -10.31
N GLN A 13 -2.29 8.61 -9.24
CA GLN A 13 -1.88 8.28 -7.88
C GLN A 13 -2.34 6.89 -7.41
N PHE A 14 -3.43 6.35 -7.96
CA PHE A 14 -3.84 4.98 -7.64
C PHE A 14 -2.91 3.91 -8.24
N LEU A 15 -2.09 4.28 -9.21
CA LEU A 15 -1.09 3.40 -9.81
C LEU A 15 0.33 3.68 -9.30
N ASN A 16 0.66 4.95 -9.08
CA ASN A 16 2.04 5.39 -8.89
C ASN A 16 2.22 6.37 -7.73
N GLY A 17 1.17 6.58 -6.93
CA GLY A 17 1.21 7.41 -5.72
C GLY A 17 1.74 6.66 -4.51
N CYS A 18 1.46 7.19 -3.32
CA CYS A 18 1.89 6.60 -2.05
C CYS A 18 1.07 5.37 -1.61
N ASN A 19 -0.15 5.19 -2.15
CA ASN A 19 -1.03 4.06 -1.84
C ASN A 19 -1.49 3.30 -3.11
N PRO A 20 -0.57 2.74 -3.91
CA PRO A 20 -0.88 2.19 -5.22
C PRO A 20 -1.47 0.76 -5.14
N VAL A 21 -2.28 0.46 -4.13
CA VAL A 21 -2.78 -0.91 -3.85
C VAL A 21 -4.31 -1.03 -3.83
N MET A 22 -5.03 0.10 -3.88
CA MET A 22 -6.48 0.13 -3.67
C MET A 22 -7.29 -0.10 -4.96
N ILE A 23 -6.75 0.28 -6.12
CA ILE A 23 -7.44 0.14 -7.40
C ILE A 23 -7.51 -1.32 -7.85
N LYS A 24 -8.69 -1.70 -8.36
CA LYS A 24 -8.94 -2.99 -9.01
C LYS A 24 -9.76 -2.82 -10.28
N LYS A 25 -9.63 -3.76 -11.21
CA LYS A 25 -10.50 -3.85 -12.39
C LYS A 25 -11.93 -4.07 -11.95
N CYS A 26 -12.87 -3.33 -12.53
CA CYS A 26 -14.29 -3.45 -12.25
C CYS A 26 -14.91 -4.32 -13.35
N THR A 27 -15.36 -5.52 -12.98
CA THR A 27 -16.09 -6.43 -13.89
C THR A 27 -17.59 -6.18 -13.84
N GLU A 28 -18.07 -5.70 -12.70
CA GLU A 28 -19.45 -5.34 -12.42
C GLU A 28 -19.47 -4.16 -11.45
N ILE A 29 -20.40 -3.22 -11.68
CA ILE A 29 -20.58 -2.07 -10.80
C ILE A 29 -21.44 -2.52 -9.62
N PRO A 30 -20.98 -2.33 -8.36
CA PRO A 30 -21.76 -2.74 -7.19
C PRO A 30 -23.15 -2.07 -7.13
N ASP A 31 -24.18 -2.81 -6.71
CA ASP A 31 -25.55 -2.27 -6.56
C ASP A 31 -25.61 -1.04 -5.64
N LYS A 32 -24.71 -1.01 -4.65
CA LYS A 32 -24.54 0.12 -3.72
C LYS A 32 -23.99 1.40 -4.38
N PHE A 33 -23.58 1.33 -5.65
CA PHE A 33 -23.05 2.44 -6.43
C PHE A 33 -23.77 2.54 -7.79
N PRO A 34 -25.02 3.06 -7.82
CA PRO A 34 -25.91 3.00 -8.97
C PRO A 34 -25.54 3.96 -10.11
N VAL A 35 -24.31 3.85 -10.63
CA VAL A 35 -23.81 4.60 -11.79
C VAL A 35 -24.47 4.07 -13.06
N THR A 36 -25.14 4.95 -13.78
CA THR A 36 -25.79 4.60 -15.05
C THR A 36 -24.94 5.00 -16.26
N HIS A 37 -25.20 4.39 -17.43
CA HIS A 37 -24.58 4.82 -18.68
C HIS A 37 -24.81 6.31 -18.96
N GLU A 38 -26.03 6.81 -18.74
CA GLU A 38 -26.40 8.20 -19.00
C GLU A 38 -25.56 9.20 -18.20
N MET A 39 -25.18 8.85 -16.97
CA MET A 39 -24.33 9.69 -16.12
C MET A 39 -22.91 9.83 -16.67
N VAL A 40 -22.37 8.78 -17.30
CA VAL A 40 -20.94 8.74 -17.66
C VAL A 40 -20.65 8.76 -19.16
N LYS A 41 -21.67 8.67 -20.02
CA LYS A 41 -21.50 8.58 -21.49
C LYS A 41 -20.62 9.69 -22.09
N GLY A 42 -20.65 10.90 -21.54
CA GLY A 42 -19.81 12.02 -22.00
C GLY A 42 -18.31 11.85 -21.72
N PHE A 43 -17.96 10.99 -20.76
CA PHE A 43 -16.57 10.71 -20.35
C PHE A 43 -15.98 9.48 -21.06
N LEU A 44 -16.83 8.58 -21.59
CA LEU A 44 -16.41 7.41 -22.35
C LEU A 44 -15.95 7.82 -23.76
N LYS A 45 -14.63 7.83 -23.98
CA LYS A 45 -14.03 8.38 -25.22
C LYS A 45 -14.00 7.41 -26.39
N ARG A 46 -14.51 6.18 -26.23
CA ARG A 46 -14.57 5.18 -27.31
C ARG A 46 -15.89 5.15 -28.07
N GLY A 47 -16.91 5.89 -27.64
CA GLY A 47 -18.22 5.93 -28.30
C GLY A 47 -19.04 4.64 -28.10
N VAL A 48 -18.74 3.89 -27.05
CA VAL A 48 -19.41 2.64 -26.66
C VAL A 48 -20.09 2.82 -25.31
N THR A 49 -20.98 1.89 -24.96
CA THR A 49 -21.71 1.89 -23.70
C THR A 49 -20.82 1.60 -22.49
N LEU A 50 -21.31 1.92 -21.29
CA LEU A 50 -20.61 1.60 -20.03
C LEU A 50 -20.41 0.08 -19.89
N GLN A 51 -21.40 -0.71 -20.28
CA GLN A 51 -21.33 -2.17 -20.27
C GLN A 51 -20.26 -2.73 -21.22
N GLU A 52 -20.09 -2.10 -22.38
CA GLU A 52 -19.03 -2.48 -23.32
C GLU A 52 -17.64 -2.11 -22.80
N GLU A 53 -17.47 -0.96 -22.13
CA GLU A 53 -16.20 -0.61 -21.48
C GLU A 53 -15.85 -1.53 -20.28
N LEU A 54 -16.86 -1.97 -19.51
CA LEU A 54 -16.70 -2.98 -18.46
C LEU A 54 -16.18 -4.30 -19.05
N LYS A 55 -16.86 -4.81 -20.09
CA LYS A 55 -16.46 -6.04 -20.80
C LYS A 55 -15.07 -5.92 -21.44
N ALA A 56 -14.72 -4.74 -21.94
CA ALA A 56 -13.41 -4.48 -22.51
C ALA A 56 -12.30 -4.31 -21.44
N GLY A 57 -12.64 -4.31 -20.14
CA GLY A 57 -11.68 -4.17 -19.05
C GLY A 57 -11.09 -2.77 -18.91
N ASN A 58 -11.83 -1.74 -19.35
CA ASN A 58 -11.40 -0.33 -19.28
C ASN A 58 -11.95 0.42 -18.07
N ILE A 59 -12.78 -0.22 -17.23
CA ILE A 59 -13.37 0.37 -16.03
C ILE A 59 -12.70 -0.23 -14.78
N TYR A 60 -12.42 0.63 -13.82
CA TYR A 60 -11.75 0.31 -12.57
C TYR A 60 -12.54 0.93 -11.42
N ILE A 61 -12.36 0.39 -10.22
CA ILE A 61 -13.02 0.88 -9.03
C ILE A 61 -12.04 0.93 -7.87
N VAL A 62 -12.23 1.93 -7.02
CA VAL A 62 -11.68 1.97 -5.66
C VAL A 62 -12.85 2.07 -4.70
N ASP A 63 -12.88 1.19 -3.69
CA ASP A 63 -13.95 1.10 -2.70
C ASP A 63 -13.35 1.19 -1.28
N TYR A 64 -13.81 2.16 -0.51
CA TYR A 64 -13.37 2.44 0.86
C TYR A 64 -14.38 1.96 1.92
N GLU A 65 -15.15 0.92 1.62
CA GLU A 65 -16.10 0.25 2.54
C GLU A 65 -15.50 -0.06 3.93
N ILE A 66 -14.20 -0.32 4.02
CA ILE A 66 -13.51 -0.53 5.29
C ILE A 66 -13.69 0.64 6.29
N LEU A 67 -13.95 1.86 5.78
CA LEU A 67 -14.18 3.06 6.58
C LEU A 67 -15.64 3.27 6.97
N GLU A 68 -16.56 2.41 6.52
CA GLU A 68 -17.98 2.52 6.86
C GLU A 68 -18.19 2.35 8.37
N ALA A 69 -19.02 3.20 8.96
CA ALA A 69 -19.35 3.18 10.39
C ALA A 69 -18.13 3.28 11.34
N VAL A 70 -17.00 3.81 10.87
CA VAL A 70 -15.81 4.01 11.71
C VAL A 70 -15.97 5.29 12.56
N PRO A 71 -15.86 5.22 13.91
CA PRO A 71 -16.05 6.37 14.78
C PRO A 71 -14.99 7.48 14.60
N THR A 72 -15.45 8.73 14.44
CA THR A 72 -14.59 9.91 14.41
C THR A 72 -14.20 10.40 15.80
N SER A 73 -13.19 11.27 15.91
CA SER A 73 -12.71 11.80 17.19
C SER A 73 -13.61 12.87 17.82
N SER A 74 -14.48 13.51 17.02
CA SER A 74 -15.47 14.48 17.49
C SER A 74 -16.50 14.78 16.39
N ASP A 75 -17.59 15.48 16.75
CA ASP A 75 -18.60 15.98 15.80
C ASP A 75 -18.11 17.12 14.88
N LEU A 76 -16.86 17.57 15.06
CA LEU A 76 -16.24 18.64 14.28
C LEU A 76 -15.33 18.11 13.15
N VAL A 77 -15.13 16.80 13.09
CA VAL A 77 -14.38 16.14 12.03
C VAL A 77 -15.17 14.97 11.46
N PHE A 78 -14.98 14.74 10.17
CA PHE A 78 -15.85 13.89 9.39
C PHE A 78 -15.02 12.87 8.61
N LEU A 79 -15.63 11.71 8.37
CA LEU A 79 -15.05 10.59 7.63
C LEU A 79 -16.11 10.07 6.65
N THR A 80 -15.66 9.71 5.46
CA THR A 80 -16.50 9.10 4.42
C THR A 80 -15.94 7.74 4.03
N ALA A 81 -16.80 6.87 3.49
CA ALA A 81 -16.41 5.60 2.88
C ALA A 81 -16.76 5.62 1.38
N PRO A 82 -15.99 6.36 0.56
CA PRO A 82 -16.38 6.60 -0.82
C PRO A 82 -16.18 5.40 -1.74
N LEU A 83 -16.90 5.40 -2.85
CA LEU A 83 -16.62 4.61 -4.05
C LEU A 83 -16.23 5.53 -5.19
N CYS A 84 -15.18 5.17 -5.93
CA CYS A 84 -14.70 5.92 -7.09
C CYS A 84 -14.62 5.01 -8.31
N LEU A 85 -15.37 5.34 -9.36
CA LEU A 85 -15.31 4.67 -10.65
C LEU A 85 -14.30 5.40 -11.54
N LEU A 86 -13.38 4.65 -12.14
CA LEU A 86 -12.34 5.18 -13.02
C LEU A 86 -12.36 4.52 -14.40
N TYR A 87 -11.84 5.23 -15.38
CA TYR A 87 -11.82 4.85 -16.78
C TYR A 87 -10.41 4.94 -17.35
N LYS A 88 -9.98 3.89 -18.07
CA LYS A 88 -8.77 3.92 -18.91
C LYS A 88 -9.08 4.55 -20.26
N ASN A 89 -8.68 5.80 -20.43
CA ASN A 89 -8.91 6.54 -21.66
C ASN A 89 -8.01 6.04 -22.82
N ARG A 90 -8.11 6.67 -24.00
CA ARG A 90 -7.32 6.31 -25.19
C ARG A 90 -5.82 6.67 -25.10
N LEU A 91 -5.44 7.46 -24.10
CA LEU A 91 -4.05 7.81 -23.79
C LEU A 91 -3.44 6.91 -22.71
N ASP A 92 -4.15 5.83 -22.36
CA ASP A 92 -3.78 4.91 -21.28
C ASP A 92 -3.62 5.61 -19.93
N GLN A 93 -4.42 6.65 -19.70
CA GLN A 93 -4.54 7.29 -18.39
C GLN A 93 -5.79 6.77 -17.69
N ILE A 94 -5.65 6.45 -16.41
CA ILE A 94 -6.78 6.22 -15.51
C ILE A 94 -7.32 7.58 -15.07
N VAL A 95 -8.60 7.83 -15.29
CA VAL A 95 -9.28 9.07 -14.89
C VAL A 95 -10.58 8.77 -14.14
N PRO A 96 -10.92 9.51 -13.07
CA PRO A 96 -12.19 9.36 -12.37
C PRO A 96 -13.36 9.80 -13.25
N ILE A 97 -14.47 9.06 -13.21
CA ILE A 97 -15.71 9.36 -13.96
C ILE A 97 -16.96 9.44 -13.07
N ALA A 98 -16.92 8.87 -11.87
CA ALA A 98 -17.99 8.98 -10.88
C ALA A 98 -17.45 8.79 -9.45
N ILE A 99 -17.99 9.52 -8.49
CA ILE A 99 -17.67 9.38 -7.06
C ILE A 99 -18.95 9.42 -6.24
N GLN A 100 -19.16 8.43 -5.36
CA GLN A 100 -20.17 8.47 -4.30
C GLN A 100 -19.47 8.50 -2.95
N LEU A 101 -19.87 9.38 -2.04
CA LEU A 101 -19.17 9.59 -0.77
C LEU A 101 -19.64 8.68 0.38
N SER A 102 -20.67 7.87 0.14
CA SER A 102 -21.22 6.90 1.10
C SER A 102 -21.32 5.52 0.46
N GLN A 103 -21.32 4.48 1.29
CA GLN A 103 -21.65 3.12 0.87
C GLN A 103 -23.15 2.93 0.64
N THR A 104 -24.00 3.77 1.23
CA THR A 104 -25.46 3.69 1.03
C THR A 104 -25.92 4.76 0.04
N PRO A 105 -26.48 4.37 -1.12
CA PRO A 105 -27.01 5.34 -2.09
C PRO A 105 -28.30 5.99 -1.57
N GLY A 106 -28.59 7.22 -2.04
CA GLY A 106 -29.83 7.92 -1.69
C GLY A 106 -29.79 9.40 -2.04
N GLU A 107 -30.90 10.11 -1.79
CA GLU A 107 -31.02 11.54 -2.13
C GLU A 107 -29.95 12.42 -1.47
N LYS A 108 -29.48 12.03 -0.27
CA LYS A 108 -28.40 12.69 0.48
C LYS A 108 -27.00 12.16 0.17
N SER A 109 -26.88 11.20 -0.75
CA SER A 109 -25.60 10.69 -1.22
C SER A 109 -25.54 10.77 -2.74
N PRO A 110 -25.43 11.99 -3.29
CA PRO A 110 -25.34 12.17 -4.73
C PRO A 110 -24.07 11.51 -5.29
N ILE A 111 -24.18 10.99 -6.51
CA ILE A 111 -23.02 10.57 -7.29
C ILE A 111 -22.48 11.80 -8.02
N PHE A 112 -21.30 12.26 -7.61
CA PHE A 112 -20.58 13.37 -8.22
C PHE A 112 -19.91 12.93 -9.52
N LEU A 113 -19.93 13.80 -10.52
CA LEU A 113 -19.43 13.58 -11.86
C LEU A 113 -18.47 14.71 -12.27
N PRO A 114 -17.52 14.47 -13.18
CA PRO A 114 -16.65 15.53 -13.72
C PRO A 114 -17.39 16.69 -14.41
N SER A 115 -18.68 16.53 -14.73
CA SER A 115 -19.53 17.57 -15.33
C SER A 115 -20.27 18.45 -14.31
N ASP A 116 -20.20 18.12 -13.02
CA ASP A 116 -20.81 18.92 -11.97
C ASP A 116 -20.04 20.25 -11.78
N ASN A 117 -20.51 21.09 -10.85
CA ASN A 117 -19.80 22.31 -10.48
C ASN A 117 -18.33 22.00 -10.13
N GLU A 118 -17.41 22.89 -10.52
CA GLU A 118 -15.97 22.67 -10.35
C GLU A 118 -15.57 22.37 -8.90
N TYR A 119 -16.22 23.01 -7.92
CA TYR A 119 -15.96 22.84 -6.49
C TYR A 119 -16.59 21.57 -5.94
N ASP A 120 -17.79 21.17 -6.41
CA ASP A 120 -18.38 19.88 -6.05
C ASP A 120 -17.45 18.72 -6.46
N TRP A 121 -16.99 18.74 -7.71
CA TRP A 121 -16.11 17.69 -8.23
C TRP A 121 -14.74 17.70 -7.54
N MET A 122 -14.20 18.89 -7.28
CA MET A 122 -12.94 19.04 -6.55
C MET A 122 -13.06 18.50 -5.11
N LEU A 123 -14.12 18.84 -4.39
CA LEU A 123 -14.35 18.37 -3.03
C LEU A 123 -14.62 16.85 -2.99
N ALA A 124 -15.38 16.30 -3.93
CA ALA A 124 -15.61 14.87 -4.03
C ALA A 124 -14.29 14.09 -4.18
N LYS A 125 -13.35 14.58 -5.01
CA LYS A 125 -12.01 14.02 -5.13
C LYS A 125 -11.20 14.15 -3.83
N MET A 126 -11.26 15.30 -3.14
CA MET A 126 -10.59 15.48 -1.85
C MET A 126 -11.06 14.48 -0.80
N TRP A 127 -12.36 14.19 -0.75
CA TRP A 127 -12.91 13.16 0.14
C TRP A 127 -12.39 11.76 -0.16
N VAL A 128 -12.29 11.39 -1.44
CA VAL A 128 -11.66 10.12 -1.84
C VAL A 128 -10.21 10.09 -1.39
N LYS A 129 -9.46 11.19 -1.57
CA LYS A 129 -8.05 11.25 -1.14
C LYS A 129 -7.88 11.26 0.38
N SER A 130 -8.85 11.81 1.11
CA SER A 130 -8.86 11.74 2.58
C SER A 130 -9.11 10.30 3.07
N ALA A 131 -10.06 9.59 2.47
CA ALA A 131 -10.27 8.16 2.72
C ALA A 131 -9.03 7.32 2.37
N ASP A 132 -8.41 7.59 1.21
CA ASP A 132 -7.17 6.95 0.75
C ASP A 132 -6.02 7.15 1.75
N PHE A 133 -5.87 8.36 2.29
CA PHE A 133 -4.88 8.65 3.32
C PHE A 133 -5.09 7.80 4.58
N ILE A 134 -6.33 7.67 5.06
CA ILE A 134 -6.61 6.88 6.27
C ILE A 134 -6.30 5.40 6.05
N VAL A 135 -6.74 4.82 4.93
CA VAL A 135 -6.46 3.42 4.60
C VAL A 135 -4.98 3.20 4.37
N HIS A 136 -4.31 4.12 3.68
CA HIS A 136 -2.86 4.08 3.51
C HIS A 136 -2.13 4.00 4.84
N GLN A 137 -2.38 4.96 5.74
CA GLN A 137 -1.64 5.06 7.00
C GLN A 137 -1.86 3.84 7.90
N LEU A 138 -3.11 3.40 8.05
CA LEU A 138 -3.45 2.34 9.01
C LEU A 138 -3.31 0.94 8.46
N VAL A 139 -3.69 0.73 7.20
CA VAL A 139 -3.78 -0.61 6.61
C VAL A 139 -2.55 -0.88 5.76
N THR A 140 -2.34 -0.09 4.72
CA THR A 140 -1.26 -0.35 3.75
C THR A 140 0.12 -0.20 4.39
N HIS A 141 0.30 0.82 5.23
CA HIS A 141 1.57 1.15 5.86
C HIS A 141 1.70 0.48 7.24
N LEU A 142 0.95 0.93 8.25
CA LEU A 142 1.11 0.41 9.61
C LEU A 142 0.86 -1.10 9.71
N LEU A 143 -0.33 -1.58 9.34
CA LEU A 143 -0.65 -2.99 9.53
C LEU A 143 0.19 -3.88 8.59
N LYS A 144 0.08 -3.66 7.28
CA LYS A 144 0.60 -4.60 6.27
C LYS A 144 2.12 -4.59 6.17
N THR A 145 2.81 -3.51 6.54
CA THR A 145 4.29 -3.52 6.57
C THR A 145 4.82 -3.58 7.99
N HIS A 146 4.54 -2.61 8.85
CA HIS A 146 5.16 -2.53 10.18
C HIS A 146 4.79 -3.71 11.09
N LEU A 147 3.50 -3.90 11.35
CA LEU A 147 3.05 -4.88 12.35
C LEU A 147 3.30 -6.32 11.89
N ILE A 148 3.03 -6.62 10.61
CA ILE A 148 3.34 -7.93 10.00
C ILE A 148 4.85 -8.23 10.04
N SER A 149 5.69 -7.24 9.73
CA SER A 149 7.16 -7.43 9.80
C SER A 149 7.65 -7.66 11.23
N GLU A 150 7.02 -7.05 12.23
CA GLU A 150 7.31 -7.32 13.64
C GLU A 150 6.91 -8.74 14.05
N VAL A 151 5.79 -9.28 13.54
CA VAL A 151 5.44 -10.71 13.75
C VAL A 151 6.53 -11.62 13.20
N PHE A 152 7.02 -11.37 11.98
CA PHE A 152 8.13 -12.12 11.40
C PHE A 152 9.40 -12.01 12.25
N GLU A 153 9.76 -10.79 12.70
CA GLU A 153 10.94 -10.56 13.54
C GLU A 153 10.85 -11.33 14.87
N VAL A 154 9.72 -11.23 15.57
CA VAL A 154 9.50 -11.89 16.86
C VAL A 154 9.59 -13.41 16.71
N ALA A 155 8.90 -13.99 15.72
CA ALA A 155 8.96 -15.43 15.45
C ALA A 155 10.39 -15.88 15.08
N MET A 156 11.11 -15.10 14.26
CA MET A 156 12.50 -15.40 13.88
C MET A 156 13.40 -15.50 15.13
N TYR A 157 13.34 -14.53 16.04
CA TYR A 157 14.16 -14.56 17.26
C TYR A 157 13.77 -15.65 18.25
N ARG A 158 12.49 -16.04 18.29
CA ARG A 158 12.00 -17.06 19.23
C ARG A 158 12.31 -18.49 18.76
N GLN A 159 12.25 -18.73 17.45
CA GLN A 159 12.22 -20.10 16.91
C GLN A 159 13.47 -20.49 16.12
N LEU A 160 14.23 -19.53 15.57
CA LEU A 160 15.41 -19.83 14.76
C LEU A 160 16.70 -19.52 15.52
N SER A 161 17.59 -20.51 15.60
CA SER A 161 18.90 -20.34 16.22
C SER A 161 19.81 -19.43 15.38
N LYS A 162 20.78 -18.74 16.00
CA LYS A 162 21.69 -17.83 15.28
C LYS A 162 22.54 -18.50 14.19
N VAL A 163 22.72 -19.83 14.29
CA VAL A 163 23.45 -20.62 13.30
C VAL A 163 22.56 -21.04 12.12
N HIS A 164 21.24 -21.01 12.29
CA HIS A 164 20.28 -21.41 11.28
C HIS A 164 20.40 -20.55 10.01
N PRO A 165 20.42 -21.13 8.79
CA PRO A 165 20.58 -20.37 7.55
C PRO A 165 19.47 -19.34 7.35
N VAL A 166 18.22 -19.69 7.67
CA VAL A 166 17.09 -18.73 7.59
C VAL A 166 17.22 -17.58 8.60
N TYR A 167 17.77 -17.80 9.79
CA TYR A 167 18.07 -16.69 10.70
C TYR A 167 19.08 -15.72 10.07
N LYS A 168 20.17 -16.27 9.51
CA LYS A 168 21.22 -15.47 8.85
C LYS A 168 20.69 -14.69 7.65
N LEU A 169 19.76 -15.29 6.90
CA LEU A 169 19.08 -14.67 5.76
C LEU A 169 18.16 -13.52 6.20
N LEU A 170 17.30 -13.73 7.19
CA LEU A 170 16.28 -12.76 7.59
C LEU A 170 16.79 -11.66 8.52
N LYS A 171 17.88 -11.90 9.27
CA LYS A 171 18.46 -10.95 10.23
C LYS A 171 18.67 -9.52 9.70
N PRO A 172 19.24 -9.28 8.49
CA PRO A 172 19.36 -7.92 7.95
C PRO A 172 18.01 -7.28 7.61
N HIS A 173 16.97 -8.08 7.37
CA HIS A 173 15.67 -7.64 6.87
C HIS A 173 14.67 -7.26 7.98
N VAL A 174 15.01 -7.51 9.24
CA VAL A 174 14.17 -7.14 10.39
C VAL A 174 14.86 -6.13 11.32
N ARG A 175 15.96 -5.54 10.88
CA ARG A 175 16.74 -4.62 11.71
C ARG A 175 15.91 -3.40 12.10
N PHE A 176 15.77 -3.19 13.41
CA PHE A 176 15.05 -2.09 14.06
C PHE A 176 13.52 -2.13 13.99
N THR A 177 12.89 -3.14 13.40
CA THR A 177 11.44 -3.18 13.22
C THR A 177 10.67 -3.17 14.54
N ILE A 178 11.02 -4.03 15.52
CA ILE A 178 10.45 -3.97 16.88
C ILE A 178 10.68 -2.60 17.54
N ALA A 179 11.87 -2.00 17.35
CA ALA A 179 12.22 -0.74 17.99
C ALA A 179 11.38 0.44 17.47
N ILE A 180 11.23 0.56 16.15
CA ILE A 180 10.41 1.60 15.55
C ILE A 180 8.92 1.39 15.86
N ASN A 181 8.44 0.16 15.86
CA ASN A 181 7.06 -0.14 16.20
C ASN A 181 6.74 0.13 17.68
N ALA A 182 7.68 -0.13 18.59
CA ALA A 182 7.54 0.26 19.99
C ALA A 182 7.42 1.78 20.15
N ALA A 183 8.26 2.54 19.44
CA ALA A 183 8.17 4.00 19.44
C ALA A 183 6.85 4.51 18.81
N ALA A 184 6.37 3.86 17.75
CA ALA A 184 5.09 4.18 17.12
C ALA A 184 3.92 3.94 18.07
N ARG A 185 3.88 2.81 18.78
CA ARG A 185 2.87 2.51 19.81
C ARG A 185 2.80 3.59 20.90
N GLU A 186 3.94 4.13 21.29
CA GLU A 186 4.00 5.19 22.31
C GLU A 186 3.57 6.57 21.75
N LYS A 187 4.10 6.96 20.58
CA LYS A 187 4.07 8.36 20.11
C LYS A 187 3.13 8.62 18.94
N LEU A 188 2.89 7.63 18.09
CA LEU A 188 2.20 7.79 16.80
C LEU A 188 0.74 7.32 16.89
N ILE A 189 0.52 6.12 17.43
CA ILE A 189 -0.79 5.43 17.43
C ILE A 189 -1.42 5.25 18.81
N SER A 190 -0.81 5.83 19.86
CA SER A 190 -1.44 5.90 21.19
C SER A 190 -2.70 6.78 21.17
N GLU A 191 -3.50 6.73 22.23
CA GLU A 191 -4.72 7.54 22.38
C GLU A 191 -4.49 9.06 22.18
N ASN A 192 -3.27 9.53 22.51
CA ASN A 192 -2.84 10.92 22.33
C ASN A 192 -1.75 11.07 21.24
N GLY A 193 -1.61 10.06 20.39
CA GLY A 193 -0.61 9.97 19.34
C GLY A 193 -0.86 10.95 18.19
N ILE A 194 0.14 11.09 17.33
CA ILE A 194 0.09 12.02 16.19
C ILE A 194 -1.07 11.68 15.24
N ILE A 195 -1.34 10.40 14.95
CA ILE A 195 -2.42 10.04 13.99
C ILE A 195 -3.79 10.52 14.49
N ILE A 196 -4.07 10.40 15.79
CA ILE A 196 -5.33 10.89 16.39
C ILE A 196 -5.44 12.42 16.27
N LYS A 197 -4.31 13.14 16.39
CA LYS A 197 -4.29 14.61 16.32
C LYS A 197 -4.51 15.15 14.91
N ILE A 198 -3.98 14.47 13.89
CA ILE A 198 -4.01 14.96 12.50
C ILE A 198 -5.17 14.41 11.67
N SER A 199 -5.78 13.29 12.09
CA SER A 199 -6.84 12.62 11.34
C SER A 199 -8.24 12.84 11.91
N SER A 200 -9.25 12.39 11.16
CA SER A 200 -10.65 12.37 11.61
C SER A 200 -10.94 11.26 12.64
N LEU A 201 -10.02 10.33 12.88
CA LEU A 201 -10.28 9.10 13.63
C LEU A 201 -10.21 9.30 15.15
N SER A 202 -11.10 8.62 15.87
CA SER A 202 -10.91 8.34 17.30
C SER A 202 -9.95 7.15 17.49
N ALA A 203 -9.51 6.93 18.74
CA ALA A 203 -8.75 5.73 19.09
C ALA A 203 -9.53 4.43 18.77
N ASN A 204 -10.84 4.43 19.05
CA ASN A 204 -11.73 3.32 18.70
C ASN A 204 -11.86 3.17 17.17
N GLY A 205 -11.96 4.28 16.43
CA GLY A 205 -12.03 4.26 14.98
C GLY A 205 -10.77 3.69 14.33
N MET A 206 -9.58 4.07 14.82
CA MET A 206 -8.33 3.45 14.38
C MET A 206 -8.32 1.93 14.62
N SER A 207 -8.75 1.52 15.82
CA SER A 207 -8.80 0.11 16.20
C SER A 207 -9.78 -0.68 15.34
N GLU A 208 -10.93 -0.09 15.02
CA GLU A 208 -11.96 -0.69 14.15
C GLU A 208 -11.45 -0.89 12.72
N VAL A 209 -10.76 0.10 12.13
CA VAL A 209 -10.18 -0.05 10.78
C VAL A 209 -9.15 -1.18 10.75
N ILE A 210 -8.26 -1.24 11.75
CA ILE A 210 -7.24 -2.30 11.83
C ILE A 210 -7.92 -3.67 12.01
N LYS A 211 -8.94 -3.76 12.87
CA LYS A 211 -9.69 -5.00 13.07
C LYS A 211 -10.35 -5.49 11.78
N LYS A 212 -11.07 -4.63 11.06
CA LYS A 212 -11.67 -4.96 9.76
C LYS A 212 -10.63 -5.38 8.73
N ALA A 213 -9.47 -4.72 8.71
CA ALA A 213 -8.37 -5.11 7.83
C ALA A 213 -7.81 -6.49 8.19
N MET A 214 -7.69 -6.80 9.49
CA MET A 214 -7.26 -8.12 9.96
C MET A 214 -8.24 -9.21 9.53
N GLU A 215 -9.56 -9.00 9.61
CA GLU A 215 -10.57 -9.99 9.22
C GLU A 215 -10.45 -10.46 7.76
N THR A 216 -9.80 -9.68 6.89
CA THR A 216 -9.61 -9.99 5.46
C THR A 216 -8.16 -10.25 5.09
N LEU A 217 -7.24 -10.26 6.06
CA LEU A 217 -5.81 -10.49 5.84
C LEU A 217 -5.53 -11.97 5.58
N THR A 218 -4.95 -12.27 4.42
CA THR A 218 -4.53 -13.62 4.04
C THR A 218 -3.04 -13.66 3.70
N TYR A 219 -2.45 -14.85 3.73
CA TYR A 219 -1.08 -15.03 3.26
C TYR A 219 -0.92 -14.65 1.77
N GLU A 220 -1.88 -15.01 0.92
CA GLU A 220 -1.90 -14.65 -0.50
C GLU A 220 -1.95 -13.13 -0.69
N SER A 221 -2.62 -12.40 0.22
CA SER A 221 -2.67 -10.94 0.17
C SER A 221 -1.34 -10.23 0.47
N LEU A 222 -0.31 -10.99 0.88
CA LEU A 222 1.07 -10.54 1.03
C LEU A 222 1.97 -11.01 -0.12
N CYS A 223 1.48 -11.88 -1.00
CA CYS A 223 2.22 -12.36 -2.15
C CYS A 223 2.01 -11.38 -3.32
N PHE A 224 3.09 -10.68 -3.70
CA PHE A 224 2.97 -9.53 -4.61
C PHE A 224 2.33 -9.89 -5.97
N PRO A 225 2.78 -10.93 -6.70
CA PRO A 225 2.18 -11.32 -7.99
C PRO A 225 0.69 -11.63 -7.88
N GLU A 226 0.29 -12.38 -6.85
CA GLU A 226 -1.09 -12.78 -6.59
C GLU A 226 -1.96 -11.55 -6.32
N THR A 227 -1.51 -10.59 -5.50
CA THR A 227 -2.27 -9.36 -5.24
C THR A 227 -2.48 -8.47 -6.48
N ILE A 228 -1.59 -8.56 -7.47
CA ILE A 228 -1.74 -7.86 -8.75
C ILE A 228 -2.77 -8.58 -9.63
N GLU A 229 -2.70 -9.91 -9.68
CA GLU A 229 -3.62 -10.76 -10.44
C GLU A 229 -5.05 -10.69 -9.90
N ASP A 230 -5.22 -10.82 -8.58
CA ASP A 230 -6.52 -10.81 -7.90
C ASP A 230 -7.28 -9.49 -8.10
N ARG A 231 -6.54 -8.38 -8.24
CA ARG A 231 -7.12 -7.07 -8.56
C ARG A 231 -7.36 -6.87 -10.07
N GLY A 232 -6.99 -7.83 -10.91
CA GLY A 232 -7.10 -7.76 -12.36
C GLY A 232 -6.18 -6.72 -13.00
N MET A 233 -5.04 -6.44 -12.36
CA MET A 233 -4.17 -5.29 -12.68
C MET A 233 -2.93 -5.64 -13.50
N LYS A 234 -2.77 -6.90 -13.92
CA LYS A 234 -1.59 -7.40 -14.65
C LYS A 234 -1.23 -6.61 -15.92
N ASP A 235 -2.22 -6.27 -16.73
CA ASP A 235 -1.99 -5.67 -18.07
C ASP A 235 -2.23 -4.15 -18.11
N VAL A 236 -2.37 -3.50 -16.94
CA VAL A 236 -2.66 -2.07 -16.87
C VAL A 236 -1.42 -1.26 -17.29
N PRO A 237 -1.49 -0.43 -18.33
CA PRO A 237 -0.35 0.36 -18.76
C PRO A 237 0.02 1.42 -17.72
N LYS A 238 1.30 1.81 -17.66
CA LYS A 238 1.82 2.88 -16.78
C LYS A 238 1.57 2.62 -15.29
N TYR A 239 1.59 1.36 -14.87
CA TYR A 239 1.51 0.94 -13.48
C TYR A 239 2.90 0.56 -12.96
N TYR A 240 3.72 1.58 -12.67
CA TYR A 240 5.14 1.41 -12.38
C TYR A 240 5.40 0.72 -11.04
N TYR A 241 4.53 0.88 -10.04
CA TYR A 241 4.57 0.09 -8.80
C TYR A 241 4.50 -1.41 -9.08
N ARG A 242 3.57 -1.83 -9.97
CA ARG A 242 3.49 -3.23 -10.40
C ARG A 242 4.78 -3.64 -11.11
N ASP A 243 5.17 -2.89 -12.14
CA ASP A 243 6.28 -3.27 -13.02
C ASP A 243 7.59 -3.45 -12.22
N ASP A 244 7.88 -2.50 -11.32
CA ASP A 244 9.07 -2.53 -10.48
C ASP A 244 8.98 -3.60 -9.39
N GLY A 245 7.82 -3.69 -8.75
CA GLY A 245 7.58 -4.68 -7.70
C GLY A 245 7.70 -6.11 -8.22
N MET A 246 7.25 -6.40 -9.44
CA MET A 246 7.43 -7.71 -10.08
C MET A 246 8.92 -8.02 -10.29
N MET A 247 9.71 -7.07 -10.80
CA MET A 247 11.15 -7.27 -11.01
C MET A 247 11.89 -7.52 -9.69
N ILE A 248 11.52 -6.80 -8.62
CA ILE A 248 12.14 -6.99 -7.30
C ILE A 248 11.70 -8.29 -6.65
N TRP A 249 10.41 -8.63 -6.77
CA TRP A 249 9.88 -9.90 -6.29
C TRP A 249 10.65 -11.07 -6.90
N GLU A 250 10.82 -11.08 -8.21
CA GLU A 250 11.60 -12.11 -8.92
C GLU A 250 13.08 -12.13 -8.47
N ALA A 251 13.70 -10.97 -8.29
CA ALA A 251 15.08 -10.89 -7.81
C ALA A 251 15.24 -11.46 -6.40
N ILE A 252 14.31 -11.17 -5.48
CA ILE A 252 14.28 -11.72 -4.13
C ILE A 252 13.99 -13.22 -4.17
N HIS A 253 12.98 -13.63 -4.95
CA HIS A 253 12.60 -15.04 -5.11
C HIS A 253 13.78 -15.89 -5.60
N SER A 254 14.47 -15.45 -6.65
CA SER A 254 15.67 -16.11 -7.15
C SER A 254 16.77 -16.20 -6.10
N PHE A 255 17.04 -15.11 -5.37
CA PHE A 255 18.05 -15.11 -4.31
C PHE A 255 17.71 -16.08 -3.18
N VAL A 256 16.45 -16.08 -2.73
CA VAL A 256 15.97 -17.00 -1.70
C VAL A 256 16.03 -18.44 -2.19
N SER A 257 15.69 -18.71 -3.45
CA SER A 257 15.81 -20.03 -4.08
C SER A 257 17.26 -20.54 -4.01
N ASP A 258 18.22 -19.72 -4.46
CA ASP A 258 19.65 -20.07 -4.39
C ASP A 258 20.07 -20.41 -2.96
N VAL A 259 19.64 -19.62 -1.96
CA VAL A 259 19.95 -19.87 -0.54
C VAL A 259 19.30 -21.16 -0.05
N VAL A 260 18.02 -21.37 -0.33
CA VAL A 260 17.30 -22.59 0.10
C VAL A 260 17.94 -23.83 -0.52
N GLU A 261 18.31 -23.80 -1.80
CA GLU A 261 18.96 -24.92 -2.47
C GLU A 261 20.35 -25.26 -1.91
N ILE A 262 21.09 -24.28 -1.40
CA ILE A 262 22.39 -24.51 -0.74
C ILE A 262 22.24 -25.32 0.56
N TYR A 263 21.17 -25.08 1.32
CA TYR A 263 21.01 -25.63 2.68
C TYR A 263 19.95 -26.75 2.80
N TYR A 264 19.04 -26.87 1.83
CA TYR A 264 17.99 -27.90 1.80
C TYR A 264 18.10 -28.75 0.54
N GLU A 265 18.56 -29.98 0.71
CA GLU A 265 18.76 -30.95 -0.38
C GLU A 265 17.44 -31.44 -0.98
N SER A 266 16.34 -31.41 -0.21
CA SER A 266 15.03 -31.92 -0.65
C SER A 266 13.88 -31.39 0.21
N ASP A 267 12.65 -31.57 -0.26
CA ASP A 267 11.42 -31.28 0.50
C ASP A 267 11.39 -32.00 1.85
N GLU A 268 11.96 -33.21 1.94
CA GLU A 268 12.04 -33.96 3.20
C GLU A 268 12.93 -33.26 4.24
N THR A 269 13.97 -32.54 3.82
CA THR A 269 14.80 -31.75 4.75
C THR A 269 14.02 -30.56 5.32
N VAL A 270 13.13 -29.93 4.54
CA VAL A 270 12.24 -28.85 5.03
C VAL A 270 11.22 -29.40 6.04
N LYS A 271 10.58 -30.53 5.73
CA LYS A 271 9.60 -31.16 6.65
C LYS A 271 10.19 -31.53 8.00
N ARG A 272 11.45 -31.97 8.02
CA ARG A 272 12.16 -32.41 9.24
C ARG A 272 12.76 -31.26 10.04
N ASP A 273 12.82 -30.06 9.47
CA ASP A 273 13.36 -28.88 10.13
C ASP A 273 12.39 -28.33 11.19
N VAL A 274 12.58 -28.77 12.42
CA VAL A 274 11.73 -28.39 13.56
C VAL A 274 11.79 -26.89 13.89
N GLU A 275 12.88 -26.19 13.58
CA GLU A 275 13.00 -24.74 13.81
C GLU A 275 12.12 -23.99 12.81
N ILE A 276 12.16 -24.39 11.53
CA ILE A 276 11.28 -23.82 10.50
C ILE A 276 9.80 -24.09 10.76
N GLN A 277 9.44 -25.33 11.12
CA GLN A 277 8.03 -25.63 11.42
C GLN A 277 7.51 -24.81 12.62
N ARG A 278 8.36 -24.61 13.64
CA ARG A 278 8.00 -23.75 14.79
C ARG A 278 7.92 -22.27 14.41
N PHE A 279 8.85 -21.79 13.60
CA PHE A 279 8.85 -20.42 13.09
C PHE A 279 7.54 -20.10 12.36
N VAL A 280 7.16 -20.92 11.39
CA VAL A 280 5.95 -20.74 10.59
C VAL A 280 4.70 -20.79 11.47
N LYS A 281 4.63 -21.74 12.42
CA LYS A 281 3.54 -21.83 13.38
C LYS A 281 3.45 -20.61 14.31
N ASP A 282 4.57 -20.08 14.78
CA ASP A 282 4.60 -18.89 15.65
C ASP A 282 4.16 -17.62 14.89
N VAL A 283 4.48 -17.52 13.59
CA VAL A 283 3.94 -16.46 12.72
C VAL A 283 2.43 -16.62 12.55
N SER A 284 1.94 -17.80 12.18
CA SER A 284 0.50 -18.07 12.02
C SER A 284 -0.29 -17.74 13.29
N PHE A 285 0.25 -18.12 14.46
CA PHE A 285 -0.29 -17.72 15.76
C PHE A 285 -0.29 -16.20 15.97
N GLY A 286 0.83 -15.52 15.66
CA GLY A 286 0.97 -14.07 15.80
C GLY A 286 0.04 -13.26 14.88
N MET A 287 -0.34 -13.80 13.72
CA MET A 287 -1.31 -13.17 12.82
C MET A 287 -2.76 -13.24 13.33
N ASN A 288 -3.04 -14.06 14.35
CA ASN A 288 -4.37 -14.21 14.95
C ASN A 288 -5.49 -14.60 13.95
N ASN A 289 -5.10 -15.14 12.79
CA ASN A 289 -5.94 -15.66 11.70
C ASN A 289 -5.30 -16.94 11.14
N SER A 290 -5.09 -17.93 12.01
CA SER A 290 -4.29 -19.12 11.68
C SER A 290 -4.77 -19.87 10.44
N ASP A 291 -6.07 -19.86 10.17
CA ASP A 291 -6.67 -20.56 9.03
C ASP A 291 -6.32 -19.94 7.68
N MET A 292 -5.88 -18.68 7.65
CA MET A 292 -5.52 -17.94 6.42
C MET A 292 -4.00 -17.86 6.20
N PHE A 293 -3.20 -18.51 7.05
CA PHE A 293 -1.75 -18.53 6.99
C PHE A 293 -1.20 -19.97 7.10
N PRO A 294 -0.08 -20.29 6.44
CA PRO A 294 0.53 -21.61 6.58
C PRO A 294 0.93 -21.90 8.02
N GLU A 295 0.56 -23.07 8.55
CA GLU A 295 1.03 -23.54 9.86
C GLU A 295 2.27 -24.46 9.76
N SER A 296 2.58 -24.93 8.56
CA SER A 296 3.73 -25.78 8.26
C SER A 296 4.13 -25.63 6.79
N LEU A 297 5.39 -25.92 6.48
CA LEU A 297 5.91 -25.92 5.11
C LEU A 297 6.48 -27.30 4.81
N LYS A 298 6.12 -27.85 3.66
CA LYS A 298 6.39 -29.22 3.24
C LYS A 298 7.36 -29.30 2.07
N THR A 299 7.52 -28.24 1.29
CA THR A 299 8.40 -28.23 0.12
C THR A 299 9.41 -27.09 0.18
N ARG A 300 10.48 -27.21 -0.61
CA ARG A 300 11.43 -26.11 -0.80
C ARG A 300 10.76 -24.91 -1.47
N GLU A 301 9.85 -25.15 -2.42
CA GLU A 301 9.09 -24.10 -3.11
C GLU A 301 8.23 -23.29 -2.12
N GLU A 302 7.53 -23.97 -1.20
CA GLU A 302 6.75 -23.30 -0.14
C GLU A 302 7.67 -22.47 0.77
N LEU A 303 8.85 -22.98 1.15
CA LEU A 303 9.84 -22.23 1.94
C LEU A 303 10.38 -21.02 1.19
N VAL A 304 10.70 -21.16 -0.10
CA VAL A 304 11.19 -20.07 -0.94
C VAL A 304 10.14 -18.97 -1.04
N LYS A 305 8.88 -19.32 -1.37
CA LYS A 305 7.78 -18.36 -1.44
C LYS A 305 7.56 -17.66 -0.10
N TYR A 306 7.58 -18.40 1.01
CA TYR A 306 7.41 -17.85 2.36
C TYR A 306 8.48 -16.82 2.71
N LEU A 307 9.76 -17.15 2.49
CA LEU A 307 10.86 -16.24 2.78
C LEU A 307 10.91 -15.05 1.82
N THR A 308 10.46 -15.24 0.57
CA THR A 308 10.27 -14.15 -0.40
C THR A 308 9.24 -13.14 0.10
N VAL A 309 8.09 -13.60 0.59
CA VAL A 309 7.07 -12.73 1.21
C VAL A 309 7.66 -11.92 2.36
N VAL A 310 8.40 -12.57 3.28
CA VAL A 310 9.00 -11.88 4.43
C VAL A 310 9.94 -10.77 3.96
N ILE A 311 10.91 -11.11 3.09
CA ILE A 311 11.93 -10.14 2.65
C ILE A 311 11.29 -9.03 1.80
N PHE A 312 10.37 -9.34 0.89
CA PHE A 312 9.70 -8.34 0.07
C PHE A 312 8.88 -7.38 0.94
N ASN A 313 8.14 -7.90 1.93
CA ASN A 313 7.30 -7.08 2.79
C ASN A 313 8.11 -6.13 3.67
N THR A 314 9.23 -6.62 4.23
CA THR A 314 10.09 -5.83 5.12
C THR A 314 10.94 -4.81 4.38
N SER A 315 11.06 -4.91 3.05
CA SER A 315 11.90 -4.04 2.22
C SER A 315 11.09 -3.29 1.16
N ALA A 316 10.88 -3.91 0.01
CA ALA A 316 10.28 -3.30 -1.17
C ALA A 316 8.86 -2.75 -0.91
N GLN A 317 8.00 -3.53 -0.25
CA GLN A 317 6.63 -3.09 0.03
C GLN A 317 6.61 -1.86 0.94
N HIS A 318 7.37 -1.89 2.05
CA HIS A 318 7.51 -0.72 2.93
C HIS A 318 8.06 0.49 2.18
N ALA A 319 9.13 0.31 1.40
CA ALA A 319 9.73 1.40 0.66
C ALA A 319 8.74 2.07 -0.31
N ALA A 320 7.97 1.26 -1.05
CA ALA A 320 6.98 1.74 -2.02
C ALA A 320 5.87 2.59 -1.38
N VAL A 321 5.49 2.29 -0.14
CA VAL A 321 4.35 2.93 0.55
C VAL A 321 4.78 3.93 1.62
N ASN A 322 6.07 4.04 1.93
CA ASN A 322 6.59 4.94 2.95
C ASN A 322 7.27 6.20 2.36
N PHE A 323 8.22 6.04 1.45
CA PHE A 323 9.10 7.15 1.05
C PHE A 323 8.46 8.15 0.08
N GLY A 324 7.26 7.84 -0.44
CA GLY A 324 6.44 8.77 -1.22
C GLY A 324 5.55 9.69 -0.39
N GLN A 325 5.50 9.53 0.94
CA GLN A 325 4.54 10.27 1.78
C GLN A 325 4.71 11.77 1.63
N PHE A 326 5.93 12.31 1.71
CA PHE A 326 6.11 13.75 1.57
C PHE A 326 5.82 14.26 0.15
N ASP A 327 6.14 13.47 -0.89
CA ASP A 327 5.89 13.86 -2.29
C ASP A 327 4.39 14.03 -2.58
N TRP A 328 3.56 13.15 -2.02
CA TRP A 328 2.12 13.10 -2.30
C TRP A 328 1.27 13.78 -1.22
N TYR A 329 1.72 13.81 0.03
CA TYR A 329 0.99 14.43 1.15
C TYR A 329 1.53 15.80 1.53
N GLY A 330 2.67 16.21 0.96
CA GLY A 330 3.25 17.54 1.12
C GLY A 330 2.36 18.68 0.62
N TRP A 331 1.36 18.36 -0.22
CA TRP A 331 0.29 19.27 -0.62
C TRP A 331 -1.03 18.82 -0.02
N ILE A 332 -1.43 19.42 1.11
CA ILE A 332 -2.61 19.00 1.90
C ILE A 332 -3.89 18.84 1.05
N PRO A 333 -4.24 19.73 0.11
CA PRO A 333 -5.42 19.53 -0.74
C PRO A 333 -5.38 18.26 -1.61
N ASN A 334 -4.20 17.72 -1.92
CA ASN A 334 -4.06 16.45 -2.65
C ASN A 334 -4.36 15.22 -1.77
N SER A 335 -4.17 15.33 -0.46
CA SER A 335 -4.40 14.22 0.47
C SER A 335 -4.75 14.74 1.87
N PRO A 336 -5.97 15.28 2.06
CA PRO A 336 -6.36 15.86 3.34
C PRO A 336 -6.38 14.80 4.44
N THR A 337 -5.68 15.04 5.55
CA THR A 337 -5.61 14.06 6.64
C THR A 337 -6.91 13.98 7.44
N THR A 338 -7.71 15.04 7.40
CA THR A 338 -9.03 15.15 8.03
C THR A 338 -9.89 16.14 7.24
N MET A 339 -11.20 16.10 7.49
CA MET A 339 -12.19 17.04 6.95
C MET A 339 -13.03 17.60 8.10
N ARG A 340 -13.21 18.93 8.14
CA ARG A 340 -13.88 19.70 9.21
C ARG A 340 -15.29 20.18 8.85
N LYS A 341 -15.76 19.84 7.64
CA LYS A 341 -17.14 20.04 7.18
C LYS A 341 -17.71 18.69 6.77
N PRO A 342 -19.04 18.48 6.88
CA PRO A 342 -19.66 17.25 6.42
C PRO A 342 -19.52 17.09 4.89
N PRO A 343 -19.63 15.86 4.36
CA PRO A 343 -19.75 15.69 2.92
C PRO A 343 -21.02 16.38 2.40
N PRO A 344 -20.99 16.99 1.19
CA PRO A 344 -22.16 17.64 0.61
C PRO A 344 -23.28 16.62 0.32
N GLU A 345 -24.47 16.87 0.86
CA GLU A 345 -25.68 16.04 0.61
C GLU A 345 -26.38 16.42 -0.70
N GLN A 346 -26.01 17.55 -1.32
CA GLN A 346 -26.61 18.07 -2.56
C GLN A 346 -25.51 18.61 -3.47
N LYS A 347 -25.78 18.63 -4.79
CA LYS A 347 -24.92 19.26 -5.78
C LYS A 347 -25.20 20.77 -5.88
N GLY A 348 -24.20 21.53 -6.31
CA GLY A 348 -24.28 22.97 -6.56
C GLY A 348 -24.22 23.82 -5.29
N THR A 349 -23.87 23.24 -4.15
CA THR A 349 -23.84 23.93 -2.86
C THR A 349 -22.42 24.23 -2.36
N VAL A 350 -21.39 23.71 -3.03
CA VAL A 350 -20.00 23.87 -2.62
C VAL A 350 -19.36 25.04 -3.35
N ASP A 351 -18.64 25.88 -2.61
CA ASP A 351 -17.75 26.91 -3.13
C ASP A 351 -16.34 26.77 -2.53
N MET A 352 -15.42 27.67 -2.91
CA MET A 352 -14.05 27.64 -2.39
C MET A 352 -13.99 27.87 -0.87
N ASP A 353 -14.86 28.72 -0.32
CA ASP A 353 -14.88 29.02 1.11
C ASP A 353 -15.27 27.77 1.91
N TYR A 354 -16.28 27.02 1.46
CA TYR A 354 -16.66 25.73 2.03
C TYR A 354 -15.50 24.74 2.05
N ILE A 355 -14.75 24.65 0.95
CA ILE A 355 -13.58 23.75 0.84
C ILE A 355 -12.49 24.18 1.82
N MET A 356 -12.14 25.47 1.87
CA MET A 356 -11.09 25.97 2.75
C MET A 356 -11.46 25.84 4.24
N GLU A 357 -12.74 26.00 4.58
CA GLU A 357 -13.26 25.71 5.92
C GLU A 357 -13.26 24.20 6.24
N GLY A 358 -13.43 23.35 5.23
CA GLY A 358 -13.44 21.89 5.36
C GLY A 358 -12.05 21.26 5.45
N LEU A 359 -11.03 21.81 4.79
CA LEU A 359 -9.67 21.27 4.83
C LEU A 359 -9.04 21.36 6.24
N PRO A 360 -7.98 20.58 6.56
CA PRO A 360 -7.29 20.67 7.85
C PRO A 360 -6.85 22.10 8.19
N ASP A 361 -6.99 22.50 9.47
CA ASP A 361 -6.47 23.79 9.93
C ASP A 361 -4.93 23.84 9.90
N LEU A 362 -4.36 25.01 10.21
CA LEU A 362 -2.92 25.24 10.20
C LEU A 362 -2.15 24.30 11.15
N GLY A 363 -2.71 24.00 12.32
CA GLY A 363 -2.06 23.16 13.31
C GLY A 363 -1.96 21.71 12.83
N ARG A 364 -3.08 21.17 12.34
CA ARG A 364 -3.15 19.82 11.76
C ARG A 364 -2.30 19.70 10.51
N SER A 365 -2.37 20.68 9.62
CA SER A 365 -1.56 20.74 8.41
C SER A 365 -0.07 20.75 8.73
N SER A 366 0.38 21.61 9.65
CA SER A 366 1.79 21.68 10.05
C SER A 366 2.29 20.37 10.64
N MET A 367 1.49 19.71 11.48
CA MET A 367 1.86 18.44 12.08
C MET A 367 1.90 17.32 11.03
N ALA A 368 0.90 17.23 10.15
CA ALA A 368 0.86 16.27 9.06
C ALA A 368 2.07 16.40 8.12
N LEU A 369 2.42 17.64 7.73
CA LEU A 369 3.60 17.90 6.88
C LEU A 369 4.90 17.49 7.57
N GLY A 370 5.06 17.85 8.85
CA GLY A 370 6.24 17.46 9.63
C GLY A 370 6.39 15.95 9.76
N THR A 371 5.28 15.23 9.98
CA THR A 371 5.25 13.77 10.05
C THR A 371 5.55 13.13 8.70
N ALA A 372 4.87 13.52 7.62
CA ALA A 372 5.11 12.99 6.29
C ALA A 372 6.57 13.22 5.84
N TRP A 373 7.13 14.40 6.13
CA TRP A 373 8.53 14.70 5.87
C TRP A 373 9.46 13.78 6.65
N ALA A 374 9.25 13.66 7.97
CA ALA A 374 10.10 12.86 8.84
C ALA A 374 10.11 11.39 8.46
N LEU A 375 8.94 10.79 8.18
CA LEU A 375 8.82 9.38 7.79
C LEU A 375 9.40 9.09 6.41
N SER A 376 9.56 10.10 5.56
CA SER A 376 10.11 9.95 4.20
C SER A 376 11.63 10.11 4.12
N GLN A 377 12.35 10.23 5.24
CA GLN A 377 13.80 10.44 5.23
C GLN A 377 14.59 9.12 5.28
N PHE A 378 15.73 9.11 4.61
CA PHE A 378 16.75 8.06 4.76
C PHE A 378 17.80 8.48 5.79
N GLN A 379 18.34 7.52 6.54
CA GLN A 379 19.49 7.80 7.40
C GLN A 379 20.76 7.98 6.58
N LYS A 380 21.74 8.72 7.13
CA LYS A 380 23.03 8.96 6.45
C LYS A 380 23.76 7.65 6.08
N ASN A 381 23.63 6.63 6.93
CA ASN A 381 24.23 5.31 6.76
C ASN A 381 23.15 4.23 6.56
N GLU A 382 22.10 4.55 5.80
CA GLU A 382 21.04 3.60 5.46
C GLU A 382 21.61 2.35 4.77
N LEU A 383 21.05 1.18 5.06
CA LEU A 383 21.44 -0.08 4.43
C LEU A 383 20.36 -0.50 3.43
N TYR A 384 20.64 -0.28 2.14
CA TYR A 384 19.72 -0.62 1.06
C TYR A 384 19.74 -2.12 0.72
N LEU A 385 18.74 -2.55 -0.04
CA LEU A 385 18.47 -3.95 -0.38
C LEU A 385 19.71 -4.62 -0.97
N GLY A 386 20.14 -5.73 -0.36
CA GLY A 386 21.34 -6.46 -0.75
C GLY A 386 22.64 -5.97 -0.09
N MET A 387 22.62 -4.85 0.65
CA MET A 387 23.76 -4.39 1.45
C MET A 387 23.81 -5.13 2.79
N TYR A 388 24.73 -6.08 2.93
CA TYR A 388 24.86 -6.93 4.12
C TYR A 388 26.26 -6.76 4.74
N PRO A 389 26.53 -5.66 5.47
CA PRO A 389 27.84 -5.44 6.09
C PRO A 389 28.09 -6.39 7.26
N GLU A 390 27.04 -6.72 8.02
CA GLU A 390 27.06 -7.75 9.07
C GLU A 390 26.91 -9.14 8.41
N MET A 391 27.99 -9.64 7.83
CA MET A 391 28.00 -10.94 7.14
C MET A 391 27.83 -12.10 8.12
N CYS A 392 26.58 -12.50 8.38
CA CYS A 392 26.27 -13.69 9.17
C CYS A 392 26.61 -15.00 8.43
N PHE A 393 26.62 -14.96 7.10
CA PHE A 393 27.07 -16.05 6.23
C PHE A 393 28.57 -16.00 5.98
N THR A 394 29.26 -17.13 6.11
CA THR A 394 30.71 -17.24 5.92
C THR A 394 31.08 -18.15 4.75
N GLU A 395 30.16 -19.03 4.34
CA GLU A 395 30.32 -20.04 3.31
C GLU A 395 30.37 -19.42 1.90
N GLN A 396 31.16 -20.01 1.00
CA GLN A 396 31.36 -19.46 -0.34
C GLN A 396 30.09 -19.51 -1.24
N PRO A 397 29.31 -20.60 -1.28
CA PRO A 397 28.14 -20.69 -2.16
C PRO A 397 27.14 -19.55 -1.94
N VAL A 398 26.80 -19.27 -0.67
CA VAL A 398 25.85 -18.20 -0.32
C VAL A 398 26.42 -16.80 -0.56
N LYS A 399 27.74 -16.62 -0.48
CA LYS A 399 28.38 -15.35 -0.87
C LYS A 399 28.25 -15.08 -2.37
N GLU A 400 28.37 -16.11 -3.20
CA GLU A 400 28.12 -15.98 -4.64
C GLU A 400 26.64 -15.74 -4.96
N ALA A 401 25.71 -16.35 -4.21
CA ALA A 401 24.27 -16.05 -4.31
C ALA A 401 23.98 -14.57 -3.98
N ILE A 402 24.56 -14.03 -2.90
CA ILE A 402 24.45 -12.61 -2.53
C ILE A 402 25.03 -11.70 -3.63
N LYS A 403 26.15 -12.08 -4.24
CA LYS A 403 26.76 -11.32 -5.34
C LYS A 403 25.86 -11.31 -6.57
N THR A 404 25.26 -12.44 -6.91
CA THR A 404 24.30 -12.57 -8.01
C THR A 404 23.05 -11.73 -7.74
N PHE A 405 22.51 -11.78 -6.52
CA PHE A 405 21.39 -10.95 -6.09
C PHE A 405 21.68 -9.45 -6.28
N ARG A 406 22.85 -8.96 -5.82
CA ARG A 406 23.27 -7.57 -6.00
C ARG A 406 23.35 -7.16 -7.47
N LYS A 407 23.86 -8.05 -8.33
CA LYS A 407 23.92 -7.81 -9.78
C LYS A 407 22.52 -7.69 -10.38
N ASN A 408 21.60 -8.59 -10.01
CA ASN A 408 20.22 -8.52 -10.48
C ASN A 408 19.54 -7.22 -10.04
N LEU A 409 19.74 -6.78 -8.79
CA LEU A 409 19.24 -5.49 -8.30
C LEU A 409 19.84 -4.28 -9.05
N GLU A 410 21.11 -4.35 -9.44
CA GLU A 410 21.74 -3.31 -10.26
C GLU A 410 21.11 -3.24 -11.67
N GLU A 411 20.83 -4.38 -12.28
CA GLU A 411 20.12 -4.45 -13.57
C GLU A 411 18.70 -3.87 -13.47
N VAL A 412 17.96 -4.16 -12.39
CA VAL A 412 16.65 -3.56 -12.10
C VAL A 412 16.78 -2.05 -11.91
N THR A 413 17.76 -1.58 -11.14
CA THR A 413 18.05 -0.15 -10.93
C THR A 413 18.28 0.58 -12.26
N ASN A 414 19.06 -0.03 -13.16
CA ASN A 414 19.35 0.54 -14.46
C ASN A 414 18.11 0.61 -15.36
N THR A 415 17.26 -0.41 -15.29
CA THR A 415 15.96 -0.46 -16.01
C THR A 415 15.04 0.67 -15.55
N ILE A 416 14.87 0.82 -14.24
CA ILE A 416 14.04 1.86 -13.61
C ILE A 416 14.54 3.26 -13.98
N LYS A 417 15.85 3.52 -13.83
CA LYS A 417 16.47 4.80 -14.18
C LYS A 417 16.30 5.11 -15.67
N SER A 418 16.42 4.12 -16.54
CA SER A 418 16.27 4.30 -17.99
C SER A 418 14.84 4.65 -18.37
N ARG A 419 13.84 3.95 -17.81
CA ARG A 419 12.42 4.31 -17.99
C ARG A 419 12.13 5.71 -17.48
N ASN A 420 12.60 6.05 -16.28
CA ASN A 420 12.24 7.31 -15.60
C ASN A 420 12.72 8.56 -16.35
N LYS A 421 13.83 8.49 -17.12
CA LYS A 421 14.29 9.59 -17.99
C LYS A 421 13.24 10.09 -18.98
N GLY A 422 12.28 9.24 -19.37
CA GLY A 422 11.21 9.59 -20.30
C GLY A 422 9.91 10.03 -19.63
N LEU A 423 9.84 10.06 -18.30
CA LEU A 423 8.62 10.36 -17.55
C LEU A 423 8.61 11.81 -17.07
N ALA A 424 7.42 12.43 -17.10
CA ALA A 424 7.22 13.75 -16.50
C ALA A 424 7.27 13.69 -14.95
N ILE A 425 6.84 12.56 -14.38
CA ILE A 425 6.93 12.26 -12.95
C ILE A 425 7.62 10.90 -12.85
N GLU A 426 8.82 10.90 -12.29
CA GLU A 426 9.57 9.68 -12.07
C GLU A 426 8.90 8.82 -10.99
N TYR A 427 8.91 7.51 -11.16
CA TYR A 427 8.56 6.56 -10.11
C TYR A 427 9.84 5.86 -9.65
N GLY A 428 10.35 6.27 -8.48
CA GLY A 428 11.64 5.82 -7.96
C GLY A 428 11.59 5.13 -6.60
N TYR A 429 10.40 4.92 -6.04
CA TYR A 429 10.23 4.34 -4.69
C TYR A 429 10.65 2.87 -4.60
N LEU A 430 10.63 2.18 -5.73
CA LEU A 430 11.11 0.81 -5.89
C LEU A 430 12.43 0.73 -6.67
N SER A 431 13.21 1.80 -6.75
CA SER A 431 14.60 1.67 -7.23
C SER A 431 15.43 0.97 -6.16
N PRO A 432 16.09 -0.18 -6.40
CA PRO A 432 16.80 -0.93 -5.36
C PRO A 432 17.84 -0.14 -4.57
N ASP A 433 18.45 0.89 -5.16
CA ASP A 433 19.35 1.83 -4.48
C ASP A 433 18.65 2.81 -3.52
N LYS A 434 17.33 2.69 -3.34
CA LYS A 434 16.49 3.45 -2.42
C LYS A 434 15.57 2.58 -1.55
N ILE A 435 15.67 1.25 -1.64
CA ILE A 435 14.87 0.33 -0.83
C ILE A 435 15.71 -0.09 0.38
N PRO A 436 15.37 0.27 1.63
CA PRO A 436 16.05 -0.26 2.81
C PRO A 436 15.87 -1.78 2.94
N ASN A 437 16.80 -2.47 3.61
CA ASN A 437 16.63 -3.90 3.89
C ASN A 437 15.45 -4.21 4.81
N SER A 438 15.10 -3.30 5.72
CA SER A 438 14.14 -3.52 6.79
C SER A 438 13.25 -2.30 7.04
N VAL A 439 12.14 -2.53 7.75
CA VAL A 439 11.27 -1.46 8.27
C VAL A 439 11.96 -0.81 9.47
N ALA A 440 12.55 0.36 9.25
CA ALA A 440 13.38 1.06 10.24
C ALA A 440 12.97 2.52 10.51
N ILE A 441 11.90 3.00 9.87
CA ILE A 441 11.33 4.35 10.04
C ILE A 441 9.82 4.31 9.98
#